data_AF-A0A9P4LRL5-F1
#
_entry.id   AF-A0A9P4LRL5-F1
#
_cell.length_a   1.000
_cell.length_b   1.000
_cell.length_c   1.000
_cell.angle_alpha   90.00
_cell.angle_beta   90.00
_cell.angle_gamma   90.00
#
_symmetry.space_group_name_H-M   'P 1'
#
loop_
_entity.id
_entity.type
_entity.pdbx_description
1 polymer ?
#
loop_
_entity_poly.entity_id
_entity_poly.type
_entity_poly.pdbx_seq_one_letter_code
_entity_poly.pdbx_strand_id
1 'polypeptide(L)'
;TVLAPRIPAVYKIWHLWIEPLMALGGVYKLHWNPEEYFSYMPRTARYSPEARIICDQLASTYLMFAVIELLVLRVAYNLQTWKAVVFALTVCDAGHVYAAWAEMGTMDFFCPWLWQGKDTVTMVLTVAPLLLRIAFLLELGFRKDTHSNKA
;
A
#
# COMPACT_ATOMS: atom_id res chain seq x y z
N THR A 1 -5.79 31.19 -7.51
CA THR A 1 -5.33 30.03 -6.72
C THR A 1 -6.46 29.03 -6.70
N VAL A 2 -6.37 27.97 -7.50
CA VAL A 2 -7.35 26.88 -7.46
C VAL A 2 -7.26 26.29 -6.05
N LEU A 3 -8.33 26.41 -5.26
CA LEU A 3 -8.41 25.77 -3.95
C LEU A 3 -8.15 24.29 -4.18
N ALA A 4 -7.07 23.75 -3.61
CA ALA A 4 -6.80 22.33 -3.70
C ALA A 4 -8.05 21.59 -3.18
N PRO A 5 -8.62 20.64 -3.94
CA PRO A 5 -9.77 19.86 -3.47
C PRO A 5 -9.43 19.29 -2.10
N ARG A 6 -10.30 19.52 -1.10
CA ARG A 6 -10.08 19.01 0.24
C ARG A 6 -10.07 17.48 0.18
N ILE A 7 -8.90 16.88 0.28
CA ILE A 7 -8.71 15.43 0.25
C ILE A 7 -9.64 14.77 1.29
N PRO A 8 -10.47 13.79 0.87
CA PRO A 8 -11.37 13.06 1.77
C PRO A 8 -10.63 12.47 2.98
N ALA A 9 -11.32 12.42 4.14
CA ALA A 9 -10.71 12.00 5.40
C ALA A 9 -10.16 10.57 5.34
N VAL A 10 -10.84 9.65 4.65
CA VAL A 10 -10.43 8.26 4.49
C VAL A 10 -9.00 8.13 3.93
N TYR A 11 -8.69 8.88 2.87
CA TYR A 11 -7.38 8.84 2.25
C TYR A 11 -6.29 9.47 3.13
N LYS A 12 -6.62 10.53 3.87
CA LYS A 12 -5.68 11.14 4.82
C LYS A 12 -5.37 10.21 6.00
N ILE A 13 -6.40 9.59 6.57
CA ILE A 13 -6.24 8.68 7.71
C ILE A 13 -5.39 7.47 7.28
N TRP A 14 -5.69 6.91 6.10
CA TRP A 14 -4.91 5.80 5.57
C TRP A 14 -3.44 6.16 5.37
N HIS A 15 -3.15 7.10 4.47
CA HIS A 15 -1.77 7.38 4.04
C HIS A 15 -0.96 8.10 5.12
N LEU A 16 -1.55 8.90 6.01
CA LEU A 16 -0.75 9.64 7.01
C LEU A 16 -0.56 8.88 8.32
N TRP A 17 -1.36 7.86 8.59
CA TRP A 17 -1.38 7.19 9.90
C TRP A 17 -1.39 5.68 9.81
N ILE A 18 -2.41 5.08 9.19
CA ILE A 18 -2.59 3.63 9.21
C ILE A 18 -1.44 2.96 8.47
N GLU A 19 -1.19 3.37 7.23
CA GLU A 19 -0.18 2.72 6.40
C GLU A 19 1.24 2.91 6.92
N PRO A 20 1.70 4.12 7.30
CA PRO A 20 3.05 4.27 7.83
C PRO A 20 3.32 3.42 9.06
N LEU A 21 2.32 3.26 9.94
CA LEU A 21 2.44 2.39 11.11
C LEU A 21 2.52 0.91 10.73
N MET A 22 1.70 0.46 9.78
CA MET A 22 1.78 -0.91 9.27
C MET A 22 3.12 -1.18 8.58
N ALA A 23 3.60 -0.24 7.76
CA ALA A 23 4.88 -0.32 7.07
C ALA A 23 6.05 -0.40 8.06
N LEU A 24 6.07 0.45 9.10
CA LEU A 24 7.06 0.36 10.19
C LEU A 24 6.97 -0.95 10.96
N GLY A 25 5.76 -1.48 11.17
CA GLY A 25 5.57 -2.82 11.73
C GLY A 25 6.20 -3.90 10.84
N GLY A 26 6.04 -3.78 9.52
CA GLY A 26 6.70 -4.64 8.52
C GLY A 26 8.23 -4.54 8.59
N VAL A 27 8.77 -3.32 8.67
CA VAL A 27 10.22 -3.06 8.86
C VAL A 27 10.75 -3.80 10.09
N TYR A 28 10.07 -3.64 11.22
CA TYR A 28 10.48 -4.29 12.47
C TYR A 28 10.51 -5.82 12.32
N LYS A 29 9.45 -6.42 11.77
CA LYS A 29 9.40 -7.87 11.59
C LYS A 29 10.45 -8.36 10.60
N LEU A 30 10.64 -7.70 9.46
CA LEU A 30 11.65 -8.12 8.48
C LEU A 30 13.08 -8.10 9.04
N HIS A 31 13.43 -7.10 9.85
CA HIS A 31 14.77 -7.01 10.43
C HIS A 31 14.96 -7.91 11.67
N TRP A 32 13.98 -8.01 12.56
CA TRP A 32 14.16 -8.67 13.86
C TRP A 32 13.40 -9.99 14.02
N ASN A 33 12.29 -10.19 13.31
CA ASN A 33 11.50 -11.42 13.37
C ASN A 33 10.96 -11.85 11.99
N PRO A 34 11.86 -12.18 11.03
CA PRO A 34 11.45 -12.47 9.66
C PRO A 34 10.57 -13.73 9.57
N GLU A 35 10.74 -14.70 10.47
CA GLU A 35 9.86 -15.87 10.51
C GLU A 35 8.40 -15.48 10.79
N GLU A 36 8.17 -14.54 11.73
CA GLU A 36 6.84 -13.97 11.95
C GLU A 36 6.37 -13.15 10.75
N TYR A 37 7.26 -12.41 10.06
CA TYR A 37 6.87 -11.71 8.83
C TYR A 37 6.32 -12.67 7.76
N PHE A 38 6.96 -13.82 7.59
CA PHE A 38 6.49 -14.83 6.64
C PHE A 38 5.14 -15.46 7.05
N SER A 39 4.65 -15.24 8.28
CA SER A 39 3.26 -15.59 8.64
C SER A 39 2.20 -14.77 7.88
N TYR A 40 2.58 -13.62 7.31
CA TYR A 40 1.74 -12.72 6.51
C TYR A 40 1.89 -12.91 5.00
N MET A 41 2.75 -13.85 4.56
CA MET A 41 2.95 -14.22 3.16
C MET A 41 2.11 -15.45 2.75
N PRO A 42 1.97 -15.76 1.44
CA PRO A 42 1.25 -16.94 1.00
C PRO A 42 1.72 -18.21 1.68
N ARG A 43 0.85 -19.21 1.79
CA ARG A 43 1.17 -20.49 2.48
C ARG A 43 2.35 -21.25 1.85
N THR A 44 2.62 -21.00 0.57
CA THR A 44 3.75 -21.56 -0.19
C THR A 44 5.08 -20.90 0.18
N ALA A 45 5.06 -19.64 0.64
CA ALA A 45 6.25 -18.91 1.03
C ALA A 45 6.73 -19.30 2.43
N ARG A 46 8.03 -19.61 2.54
CA ARG A 46 8.70 -19.94 3.80
C ARG A 46 9.99 -19.14 3.95
N TYR A 47 10.24 -18.69 5.18
CA TYR A 47 11.49 -18.00 5.48
C TYR A 47 12.66 -18.97 5.38
N SER A 48 13.75 -18.51 4.78
CA SER A 48 15.06 -19.16 4.84
C SER A 48 16.10 -18.11 5.25
N PRO A 49 17.09 -18.45 6.11
CA PRO A 49 18.14 -17.52 6.52
C PRO A 49 18.92 -16.90 5.35
N GLU A 50 19.03 -17.62 4.23
CA GLU A 50 19.68 -17.15 3.01
C GLU A 50 18.92 -15.97 2.37
N ALA A 51 17.62 -15.84 2.62
CA ALA A 51 16.80 -14.73 2.14
C ALA A 51 16.97 -13.44 2.96
N ARG A 52 17.90 -13.39 3.93
CA ARG A 52 18.08 -12.25 4.83
C ARG A 52 18.30 -10.93 4.09
N ILE A 53 19.14 -10.93 3.06
CA ILE A 53 19.40 -9.72 2.27
C ILE A 53 18.15 -9.21 1.57
N ILE A 54 17.29 -10.11 1.08
CA ILE A 54 16.02 -9.76 0.43
C ILE A 54 15.03 -9.21 1.46
N CYS A 55 15.00 -9.78 2.67
CA CYS A 55 14.19 -9.27 3.78
C CYS A 55 14.61 -7.84 4.17
N ASP A 56 15.92 -7.59 4.30
CA ASP A 56 16.46 -6.27 4.63
C ASP A 56 16.20 -5.24 3.51
N GLN A 57 16.25 -5.67 2.24
CA GLN A 57 15.85 -4.83 1.10
C GLN A 57 14.35 -4.51 1.12
N LEU A 58 13.49 -5.48 1.40
CA LEU A 58 12.04 -5.26 1.53
C LEU A 58 11.71 -4.34 2.71
N ALA A 59 12.42 -4.48 3.82
CA ALA A 59 12.30 -3.59 4.97
C ALA A 59 12.67 -2.15 4.57
N SER A 60 13.72 -1.97 3.78
CA SER A 60 14.11 -0.65 3.27
C SER A 60 13.02 -0.03 2.40
N THR A 61 12.32 -0.83 1.59
CA THR A 61 11.16 -0.37 0.80
C THR A 61 10.00 0.10 1.69
N TYR A 62 9.66 -0.65 2.74
CA TYR A 62 8.60 -0.24 3.69
C TYR A 62 8.98 0.96 4.54
N LEU A 63 10.27 1.10 4.89
CA LEU A 63 10.75 2.30 5.54
C LEU A 63 10.60 3.51 4.60
N MET A 64 10.92 3.34 3.32
CA MET A 64 10.71 4.39 2.31
C MET A 64 9.24 4.80 2.19
N PHE A 65 8.30 3.84 2.20
CA PHE A 65 6.86 4.13 2.24
C PHE A 65 6.52 4.99 3.45
N ALA A 66 6.86 4.52 4.65
CA ALA A 66 6.57 5.23 5.89
C ALA A 66 7.18 6.64 5.90
N VAL A 67 8.42 6.83 5.44
CA VAL A 67 9.07 8.15 5.40
C VAL A 67 8.42 9.08 4.39
N ILE A 68 8.14 8.62 3.17
CA ILE A 68 7.48 9.43 2.14
C ILE A 68 6.10 9.88 2.62
N GLU A 69 5.33 8.96 3.18
CA GLU A 69 4.00 9.26 3.69
C GLU A 69 4.05 10.15 4.94
N LEU A 70 4.98 9.91 5.86
CA LEU A 70 5.04 10.68 7.09
C LEU A 70 5.59 12.09 6.89
N LEU A 71 6.54 12.27 5.96
CA LEU A 71 7.20 13.55 5.72
C LEU A 71 6.65 14.26 4.49
N VAL A 72 6.71 13.62 3.31
CA VAL A 72 6.40 14.27 2.03
C VAL A 72 4.92 14.59 1.91
N LEU A 73 4.03 13.63 2.23
CA LEU A 73 2.58 13.90 2.13
C LEU A 73 2.08 14.89 3.19
N ARG A 74 2.74 14.99 4.36
CA ARG A 74 2.38 15.97 5.39
C ARG A 74 2.70 17.41 5.01
N VAL A 75 3.76 17.62 4.22
CA VAL A 75 4.17 18.97 3.78
C VAL A 75 3.62 19.32 2.39
N ALA A 76 2.96 18.39 1.70
CA ALA A 76 2.39 18.61 0.38
C ALA A 76 1.13 19.50 0.45
N TYR A 77 1.19 20.67 -0.18
CA TYR A 77 0.12 21.68 -0.16
C TYR A 77 -0.92 21.52 -1.29
N ASN A 78 -0.61 20.78 -2.36
CA ASN A 78 -1.50 20.62 -3.51
C ASN A 78 -1.78 19.14 -3.80
N LEU A 79 -2.91 18.91 -4.49
CA LEU A 79 -3.37 17.57 -4.84
C LEU A 79 -2.45 16.88 -5.85
N GLN A 80 -1.78 17.63 -6.74
CA GLN A 80 -0.91 17.05 -7.75
C GLN A 80 0.30 16.34 -7.13
N THR A 81 0.92 16.94 -6.10
CA THR A 81 2.01 16.31 -5.34
C THR A 81 1.52 15.04 -4.65
N TRP A 82 0.33 15.07 -4.04
CA TRP A 82 -0.27 13.86 -3.47
C TRP A 82 -0.48 12.78 -4.54
N LYS A 83 -1.05 13.11 -5.70
CA LYS A 83 -1.27 12.13 -6.79
C LYS A 83 0.04 11.56 -7.32
N ALA A 84 1.09 12.38 -7.46
CA ALA A 84 2.40 11.90 -7.91
C ALA A 84 3.01 10.90 -6.92
N VAL A 85 2.96 11.21 -5.61
CA VAL A 85 3.44 10.31 -4.57
C VAL A 85 2.61 9.02 -4.51
N VAL A 86 1.27 9.14 -4.47
CA VAL A 86 0.37 7.97 -4.43
C VAL A 86 0.54 7.09 -5.68
N PHE A 87 0.76 7.70 -6.84
CA PHE A 87 1.08 6.95 -8.07
C PHE A 87 2.40 6.17 -7.94
N ALA A 88 3.46 6.79 -7.40
CA ALA A 88 4.72 6.09 -7.18
C ALA A 88 4.55 4.89 -6.22
N LEU A 89 3.76 5.06 -5.15
CA LEU A 89 3.44 3.96 -4.22
C LEU A 89 2.60 2.87 -4.91
N THR A 90 1.66 3.25 -5.78
CA THR A 90 0.83 2.31 -6.58
C THR A 90 1.68 1.43 -7.49
N VAL A 91 2.75 1.98 -8.08
CA VAL A 91 3.69 1.20 -8.90
C VAL A 91 4.40 0.13 -8.07
N CYS A 92 4.80 0.46 -6.84
CA CYS A 92 5.40 -0.51 -5.94
C CYS A 92 4.38 -1.58 -5.48
N ASP A 93 3.14 -1.17 -5.16
CA ASP A 93 2.05 -2.11 -4.84
C ASP A 93 1.74 -3.07 -5.99
N ALA A 94 1.79 -2.61 -7.24
CA ALA A 94 1.65 -3.48 -8.40
C ALA A 94 2.74 -4.57 -8.44
N GLY A 95 3.97 -4.22 -8.02
CA GLY A 95 5.06 -5.18 -7.83
C GLY A 95 4.76 -6.21 -6.73
N HIS A 96 4.19 -5.77 -5.60
CA HIS A 96 3.78 -6.69 -4.53
C HIS A 96 2.65 -7.62 -4.97
N VAL A 97 1.65 -7.10 -5.70
CA VAL A 97 0.58 -7.91 -6.29
C VAL A 97 1.12 -8.93 -7.27
N TYR A 98 2.05 -8.53 -8.14
CA TYR A 98 2.74 -9.45 -9.05
C TYR A 98 3.49 -10.55 -8.29
N ALA A 99 4.22 -10.21 -7.23
CA ALA A 99 4.94 -11.19 -6.42
C ALA A 99 3.98 -12.21 -5.76
N ALA A 100 2.84 -11.73 -5.22
CA ALA A 100 1.81 -12.62 -4.67
C ALA A 100 1.21 -13.54 -5.75
N TRP A 101 0.92 -13.02 -6.94
CA TRP A 101 0.43 -13.82 -8.07
C TRP A 101 1.44 -14.86 -8.53
N ALA A 102 2.71 -14.47 -8.66
CA ALA A 102 3.79 -15.38 -9.08
C ALA A 102 4.01 -16.52 -8.07
N GLU A 103 3.86 -16.23 -6.78
CA GLU A 103 4.03 -17.21 -5.70
C GLU A 103 2.82 -18.14 -5.55
N MET A 104 1.60 -17.59 -5.61
CA MET A 104 0.36 -18.38 -5.45
C MET A 104 -0.05 -19.13 -6.73
N GLY A 105 0.35 -18.62 -7.90
CA GLY A 105 -0.17 -19.06 -9.19
C GLY A 105 -1.55 -18.49 -9.51
N THR A 106 -1.95 -18.58 -10.79
CA THR A 106 -3.15 -17.91 -11.32
C THR A 106 -4.44 -18.36 -10.66
N MET A 107 -4.61 -19.67 -10.42
CA MET A 107 -5.88 -20.17 -9.89
C MET A 107 -6.11 -19.70 -8.46
N ASP A 108 -5.14 -19.91 -7.57
CA ASP A 108 -5.26 -19.49 -6.17
C ASP A 108 -5.33 -17.97 -6.03
N PHE A 109 -4.62 -17.21 -6.87
CA PHE A 109 -4.68 -15.75 -6.82
C PHE A 109 -6.07 -15.18 -7.18
N PHE A 110 -6.72 -15.69 -8.24
CA PHE A 110 -7.99 -15.16 -8.73
C PHE A 110 -9.25 -15.78 -8.11
N CYS A 111 -9.11 -16.82 -7.29
CA CYS A 111 -10.24 -17.53 -6.66
C CYS A 111 -10.24 -17.34 -5.13
N PRO A 112 -10.87 -16.26 -4.59
CA PRO A 112 -10.85 -15.97 -3.15
C PRO A 112 -11.41 -17.07 -2.24
N TRP A 113 -12.29 -17.93 -2.76
CA TRP A 113 -12.85 -19.07 -2.02
C TRP A 113 -11.83 -20.20 -1.77
N LEU A 114 -10.65 -20.15 -2.41
CA LEU A 114 -9.55 -21.11 -2.17
C LEU A 114 -8.55 -20.61 -1.13
N TRP A 115 -8.59 -19.32 -0.79
CA TRP A 115 -7.68 -18.74 0.18
C TRP A 115 -7.92 -19.34 1.56
N GLN A 116 -6.84 -19.68 2.27
CA GLN A 116 -6.91 -20.12 3.66
C GLN A 116 -5.90 -19.34 4.49
N GLY A 117 -6.32 -18.96 5.70
CA GLY A 117 -5.47 -18.35 6.73
C GLY A 117 -4.55 -17.25 6.17
N LYS A 118 -3.28 -17.60 5.96
CA LYS A 118 -2.21 -16.70 5.52
C LYS A 118 -2.46 -16.09 4.13
N ASP A 119 -3.11 -16.80 3.21
CA ASP A 119 -3.36 -16.27 1.86
C ASP A 119 -4.36 -15.12 1.90
N THR A 120 -5.41 -15.26 2.70
CA THR A 120 -6.39 -14.18 2.91
C THR A 120 -5.70 -12.93 3.46
N VAL A 121 -4.82 -13.12 4.44
CA VAL A 121 -4.05 -12.02 5.04
C VAL A 121 -3.13 -11.36 4.01
N THR A 122 -2.37 -12.15 3.25
CA THR A 122 -1.50 -11.66 2.18
C THR A 122 -2.28 -10.84 1.17
N MET A 123 -3.38 -11.40 0.66
CA MET A 123 -4.17 -10.80 -0.40
C MET A 123 -4.85 -9.52 0.06
N VAL A 124 -5.38 -9.48 1.29
CA VAL A 124 -5.96 -8.25 1.87
C VAL A 124 -4.88 -7.19 2.03
N LEU A 125 -3.72 -7.52 2.62
CA LEU A 125 -2.65 -6.55 2.86
C LEU A 125 -1.97 -6.06 1.57
N THR A 126 -2.07 -6.81 0.47
CA THR A 126 -1.44 -6.45 -0.80
C THR A 126 -2.42 -5.74 -1.75
N VAL A 127 -3.64 -6.24 -1.87
CA VAL A 127 -4.63 -5.74 -2.84
C VAL A 127 -5.41 -4.55 -2.29
N ALA A 128 -5.73 -4.51 -0.99
CA ALA A 128 -6.52 -3.41 -0.43
C ALA A 128 -5.82 -2.04 -0.51
N PRO A 129 -4.51 -1.89 -0.19
CA PRO A 129 -3.81 -0.63 -0.36
C PRO A 129 -3.79 -0.18 -1.83
N LEU A 130 -3.52 -1.11 -2.75
CA LEU A 130 -3.52 -0.84 -4.19
C LEU A 130 -4.87 -0.27 -4.65
N LEU A 131 -5.98 -0.91 -4.27
CA LEU A 131 -7.32 -0.45 -4.63
C LEU A 131 -7.63 0.93 -4.06
N LEU A 132 -7.25 1.18 -2.80
CA LEU A 132 -7.45 2.49 -2.17
C LEU A 132 -6.66 3.59 -2.88
N ARG A 133 -5.43 3.30 -3.32
CA ARG A 133 -4.62 4.24 -4.10
C ARG A 133 -5.20 4.49 -5.48
N ILE A 134 -5.69 3.45 -6.17
CA ILE A 134 -6.39 3.62 -7.46
C ILE A 134 -7.63 4.50 -7.26
N ALA A 135 -8.41 4.26 -6.21
CA ALA A 135 -9.57 5.08 -5.87
C ALA A 135 -9.17 6.55 -5.60
N PHE A 136 -8.06 6.79 -4.91
CA PHE A 136 -7.51 8.12 -4.70
C PHE A 136 -7.11 8.80 -6.02
N LEU A 137 -6.39 8.09 -6.89
CA LEU A 137 -5.92 8.63 -8.17
C LEU A 137 -7.05 8.98 -9.13
N LEU A 138 -8.14 8.20 -9.07
CA LEU A 138 -9.40 8.44 -9.77
C LEU A 138 -10.29 9.48 -9.07
N GLU A 139 -9.84 10.05 -7.96
CA GLU A 139 -10.54 11.08 -7.18
C GLU A 139 -11.94 10.62 -6.71
N LEU A 140 -12.10 9.33 -6.41
CA LEU A 140 -13.35 8.79 -5.89
C LEU A 140 -13.65 9.39 -4.51
N GLY A 141 -14.88 9.91 -4.32
CA GLY A 141 -15.31 10.54 -3.07
C GLY A 141 -14.81 11.97 -2.86
N PHE A 142 -14.10 12.56 -3.83
CA PHE A 142 -13.78 13.99 -3.80
C PHE A 142 -15.04 14.81 -4.09
N ARG A 143 -15.21 15.93 -3.37
CA ARG A 143 -16.31 16.87 -3.63
C ARG A 143 -16.03 17.57 -4.96
N LYS A 144 -16.97 17.50 -5.90
CA LYS A 144 -16.92 18.33 -7.10
C LYS A 144 -17.27 19.76 -6.70
N ASP A 145 -16.39 20.70 -7.03
CA ASP A 145 -16.70 22.12 -6.87
C ASP A 145 -17.80 22.45 -7.89
N THR A 146 -19.04 22.60 -7.40
CA THR A 146 -20.15 23.13 -8.20
C THR A 146 -19.89 24.62 -8.43
N HIS A 147 -19.13 24.93 -9.47
CA HIS A 147 -19.25 26.24 -10.10
C HIS A 147 -20.67 26.33 -10.69
N SER A 148 -21.49 27.11 -9.99
CA SER A 148 -22.80 27.60 -10.40
C SER A 148 -22.74 28.13 -11.83
N ASN A 149 -23.22 27.36 -12.81
CA ASN A 149 -23.67 27.93 -14.07
C ASN A 149 -25.14 28.34 -13.89
N LYS A 150 -25.31 29.53 -13.30
CA LYS A 150 -26.52 30.34 -13.47
C LYS A 150 -26.10 31.54 -14.32
N ALA A 151 -26.25 31.38 -15.63
CA ALA A 151 -26.48 32.45 -16.60
C ALA A 151 -27.12 31.80 -17.82
#